data_AF-A0A4W5LFS4-F1
#
_entry.id   AF-A0A4W5LFS4-F1
#
_cell.length_a   1.000
_cell.length_b   1.000
_cell.length_c   1.000
_cell.angle_alpha   90.00
_cell.angle_beta   90.00
_cell.angle_gamma   90.00
#
_symmetry.space_group_name_H-M   'P 1'
#
loop_
_entity.id
_entity.type
_entity.pdbx_description
1 polymer ?
#
loop_
_entity_poly.entity_id
_entity_poly.type
_entity_poly.pdbx_seq_one_letter_code
_entity_poly.pdbx_strand_id
1 'polypeptide(L)'
;MLCGEAEGGKVPHSLEVLYHQAQSSSTCDALMVAVHLLMVETGFLCQGSEGRPGEMPAGWRTPGGLYRLQYVHPLCDDSLAMVLAVPMGPILVINGQSHCFS
;
A
#
# COMPACT_ATOMS: atom_id res chain seq x y z
N MET A 1 -10.51 4.00 9.93
CA MET A 1 -10.56 5.48 9.90
C MET A 1 -9.26 5.89 9.24
N LEU A 2 -9.31 6.62 8.14
CA LEU A 2 -8.10 7.10 7.46
C LEU A 2 -7.36 8.08 8.36
N CYS A 3 -6.04 7.95 8.45
CA CYS A 3 -5.18 8.83 9.23
C CYS A 3 -5.57 8.88 10.72
N GLY A 4 -5.89 7.72 11.32
CA GLY A 4 -6.40 7.65 12.69
C GLY A 4 -5.44 8.22 13.75
N GLU A 5 -4.15 8.30 13.41
CA GLU A 5 -3.08 8.82 14.25
C GLU A 5 -2.54 10.19 13.78
N ALA A 6 -3.11 10.78 12.73
CA ALA A 6 -2.57 12.01 12.17
C ALA A 6 -2.88 13.23 13.04
N GLU A 7 -1.82 13.87 13.53
CA GLU A 7 -1.86 15.16 14.22
C GLU A 7 -1.11 16.21 13.39
N GLY A 8 -1.56 17.46 13.44
CA GLY A 8 -0.93 18.56 12.70
C GLY A 8 0.56 18.68 13.01
N GLY A 9 1.40 18.57 11.99
CA GLY A 9 2.86 18.68 12.11
C GLY A 9 3.58 17.44 12.66
N LYS A 10 2.88 16.32 12.89
CA LYS A 10 3.48 15.05 13.31
C LYS A 10 3.28 13.97 12.26
N VAL A 11 4.23 13.06 12.18
CA VAL A 11 4.12 11.86 11.34
C VAL A 11 3.34 10.80 12.11
N PRO A 12 2.32 10.15 11.51
CA PRO A 12 1.64 9.01 12.11
C PRO A 12 2.64 7.89 12.47
N HIS A 13 2.52 7.31 13.66
CA HIS A 13 3.47 6.32 14.15
C HIS A 13 3.49 5.06 13.27
N SER A 14 2.31 4.60 12.88
CA SER A 14 2.13 3.50 11.92
C SER A 14 2.86 3.73 10.59
N LEU A 15 2.84 4.97 10.07
CA LEU A 15 3.56 5.32 8.84
C LEU A 15 5.08 5.33 9.05
N GLU A 16 5.55 5.87 10.18
CA GLU A 16 6.97 5.92 10.52
C GLU A 16 7.56 4.50 10.63
N VAL A 17 6.89 3.60 11.36
CA VAL A 17 7.31 2.21 11.52
C VAL A 17 7.32 1.49 10.17
N LEU A 18 6.24 1.58 9.40
CA LEU A 18 6.12 0.93 8.10
C LEU A 18 7.20 1.45 7.12
N TYR A 19 7.48 2.76 7.12
CA TYR A 19 8.50 3.36 6.26
C TYR A 19 9.91 2.86 6.61
N HIS A 20 10.24 2.78 7.90
CA HIS A 20 11.53 2.25 8.36
C HIS A 20 11.69 0.77 8.01
N GLN A 21 10.62 -0.04 8.17
CA GLN A 21 10.64 -1.46 7.85
C GLN A 21 10.68 -1.73 6.34
N ALA A 22 10.07 -0.88 5.53
CA ALA A 22 10.06 -1.02 4.07
C ALA A 22 11.46 -0.89 3.42
N GLN A 23 12.43 -0.34 4.15
CA GLN A 23 13.77 -0.01 3.63
C GLN A 23 13.66 0.78 2.31
N SER A 24 12.85 1.83 2.35
CA SER A 24 12.54 2.68 1.19
C SER A 24 13.82 3.36 0.70
N SER A 25 14.05 3.26 -0.61
CA SER A 25 15.25 3.77 -1.28
C SER A 25 14.96 4.96 -2.21
N SER A 26 13.68 5.26 -2.45
CA SER A 26 13.22 6.28 -3.38
C SER A 26 11.93 6.97 -2.89
N THR A 27 11.62 8.14 -3.46
CA THR A 27 10.34 8.81 -3.20
C THR A 27 9.14 7.97 -3.66
N CYS A 28 9.31 7.15 -4.69
CA CYS A 28 8.27 6.22 -5.14
C CYS A 28 8.01 5.13 -4.09
N ASP A 29 9.06 4.60 -3.46
CA ASP A 29 8.93 3.64 -2.36
C ASP A 29 8.14 4.27 -1.20
N ALA A 30 8.49 5.50 -0.82
CA ALA A 30 7.81 6.25 0.24
C ALA A 30 6.31 6.45 -0.05
N LEU A 31 5.97 6.82 -1.30
CA LEU A 31 4.58 6.98 -1.73
C LEU A 31 3.82 5.66 -1.67
N MET A 32 4.43 4.56 -2.12
CA MET A 32 3.79 3.24 -2.09
C MET A 32 3.57 2.71 -0.68
N VAL A 33 4.48 3.03 0.25
CA VAL A 33 4.31 2.77 1.69
C VAL A 33 3.09 3.51 2.23
N ALA A 34 2.95 4.80 1.91
CA ALA A 34 1.80 5.59 2.34
C ALA A 34 0.49 5.04 1.73
N VAL A 35 0.50 4.69 0.45
CA VAL A 35 -0.65 4.06 -0.23
C VAL A 35 -1.04 2.75 0.46
N HIS A 36 -0.06 1.91 0.80
CA HIS A 36 -0.32 0.66 1.50
C HIS A 36 -1.03 0.90 2.85
N LEU A 37 -0.54 1.86 3.64
CA LEU A 37 -1.17 2.22 4.91
C LEU A 37 -2.62 2.68 4.73
N LEU A 38 -2.88 3.56 3.75
CA LEU A 38 -4.22 4.06 3.46
C LEU A 38 -5.19 2.93 3.07
N MET A 39 -4.72 1.94 2.30
CA MET A 39 -5.53 0.76 1.95
C MET A 39 -5.87 -0.06 3.20
N VAL A 40 -4.91 -0.29 4.09
CA VAL A 40 -5.15 -1.06 5.33
C VAL A 40 -6.11 -0.30 6.28
N GLU A 41 -5.95 1.02 6.43
CA GLU A 41 -6.82 1.85 7.28
C GLU A 41 -8.28 1.94 6.78
N THR A 42 -8.50 1.67 5.49
CA THR A 42 -9.83 1.58 4.88
C THR A 42 -10.47 0.19 5.00
N GLY A 43 -9.74 -0.79 5.53
CA GLY A 43 -10.25 -2.15 5.78
C GLY A 43 -9.81 -3.20 4.76
N PHE A 44 -8.94 -2.84 3.81
CA PHE A 44 -8.36 -3.82 2.90
C PHE A 44 -7.32 -4.70 3.61
N LEU A 45 -7.38 -6.00 3.34
CA LEU A 45 -6.42 -6.98 3.82
C LEU A 45 -5.41 -7.28 2.71
N CYS A 46 -4.14 -7.05 2.97
CA CYS A 46 -3.09 -7.28 1.98
C CYS A 46 -2.86 -8.78 1.76
N GLN A 47 -2.78 -9.18 0.50
CA GLN A 47 -2.36 -10.54 0.13
C GLN A 47 -0.84 -10.63 0.12
N GLY A 48 -0.29 -11.73 0.67
CA GLY A 48 1.16 -11.96 0.73
C GLY A 48 1.90 -11.21 1.84
N SER A 49 1.20 -10.50 2.72
CA SER A 49 1.72 -10.23 4.06
C SER A 49 1.47 -11.48 4.90
N GLU A 50 2.51 -12.11 5.44
CA GLU A 50 2.45 -13.29 6.32
C GLU A 50 1.82 -12.94 7.69
N GLY A 51 0.61 -12.37 7.67
CA GLY A 51 -0.18 -12.04 8.86
C GLY A 51 0.34 -10.89 9.71
N ARG A 52 1.31 -10.09 9.24
CA ARG A 52 1.85 -8.96 10.00
C ARG A 52 1.21 -7.63 9.58
N PRO A 53 0.23 -7.11 10.35
CA PRO A 53 -0.28 -5.76 10.12
C PRO A 53 0.85 -4.77 10.36
N GLY A 54 1.14 -3.93 9.36
CA GLY A 54 2.19 -2.91 9.46
C GLY A 54 3.51 -3.24 8.79
N GLU A 55 3.59 -4.31 8.00
CA GLU A 55 4.74 -4.60 7.12
C GLU A 55 4.34 -4.54 5.63
N MET A 56 5.27 -4.15 4.76
CA MET A 56 5.06 -4.21 3.32
C MET A 56 5.01 -5.69 2.86
N PRO A 57 4.08 -6.07 1.97
CA PRO A 57 3.94 -7.46 1.55
C PRO A 57 5.14 -7.92 0.72
N ALA A 58 5.45 -9.21 0.76
CA ALA A 58 6.54 -9.75 -0.03
C ALA A 58 6.31 -9.50 -1.54
N GLY A 59 7.36 -9.07 -2.26
CA GLY A 59 7.28 -8.83 -3.70
C GLY A 59 6.55 -7.54 -4.11
N TRP A 60 6.26 -6.62 -3.17
CA TRP A 60 5.64 -5.33 -3.48
C TRP A 60 6.42 -4.46 -4.48
N ARG A 61 7.75 -4.64 -4.50
CA ARG A 61 8.68 -4.13 -5.52
C ARG A 61 8.99 -5.25 -6.50
N THR A 62 8.58 -5.10 -7.75
CA THR A 62 8.91 -6.08 -8.78
C THR A 62 10.22 -5.71 -9.49
N PRO A 63 10.94 -6.69 -10.05
CA PRO A 63 12.03 -6.41 -10.98
C PRO A 63 11.55 -5.47 -12.09
N GLY A 64 12.37 -4.46 -12.43
CA GLY A 64 11.99 -3.42 -13.40
C GLY A 64 11.40 -2.14 -12.79
N GLY A 65 11.34 -2.02 -11.46
CA GLY A 65 10.97 -0.77 -10.78
C GLY A 65 9.46 -0.50 -10.75
N LEU A 66 8.64 -1.51 -11.01
CA LEU A 66 7.19 -1.44 -10.85
C LEU A 66 6.79 -1.85 -9.44
N TYR A 67 5.64 -1.36 -9.01
CA TYR A 67 5.08 -1.71 -7.71
C TYR A 67 3.76 -2.43 -7.89
N ARG A 68 3.54 -3.47 -7.08
CA ARG A 68 2.32 -4.27 -7.11
C ARG A 68 1.88 -4.62 -5.70
N LEU A 69 0.68 -4.18 -5.33
CA LEU A 69 0.03 -4.54 -4.08
C LEU A 69 -1.30 -5.20 -4.41
N GLN A 70 -1.64 -6.26 -3.69
CA GLN A 70 -2.89 -7.00 -3.85
C GLN A 70 -3.62 -7.05 -2.53
N TYR A 71 -4.93 -6.93 -2.59
CA TYR A 71 -5.79 -6.80 -1.44
C TYR A 71 -7.09 -7.57 -1.64
N VAL A 72 -7.72 -7.94 -0.54
CA VAL A 72 -9.12 -8.33 -0.47
C VAL A 72 -9.85 -7.43 0.51
N HIS A 73 -11.13 -7.20 0.26
CA HIS A 73 -11.96 -6.45 1.18
C HIS A 73 -13.08 -7.36 1.70
N PRO A 74 -13.18 -7.62 3.02
CA PRO A 74 -14.17 -8.55 3.58
C PRO A 74 -15.62 -8.17 3.27
N LEU A 75 -15.89 -6.89 3.02
CA LEU A 75 -17.23 -6.41 2.64
C LEU A 75 -17.53 -6.49 1.13
N CYS A 76 -16.61 -7.04 0.33
CA CYS A 76 -16.75 -7.14 -1.12
C CYS A 76 -16.68 -8.60 -1.60
N ASP A 77 -17.22 -9.56 -0.83
CA ASP A 77 -17.16 -11.00 -1.15
C ASP A 77 -15.75 -11.50 -1.42
N ASP A 78 -14.77 -10.98 -0.67
CA ASP A 78 -13.34 -11.24 -0.86
C ASP A 78 -12.82 -10.93 -2.29
N SER A 79 -13.49 -10.01 -2.99
CA SER A 79 -13.06 -9.53 -4.30
C SER A 79 -11.64 -8.97 -4.24
N LEU A 80 -10.87 -9.30 -5.27
CA LEU A 80 -9.48 -8.86 -5.40
C LEU A 80 -9.43 -7.41 -5.86
N ALA A 81 -8.72 -6.59 -5.09
CA ALA A 81 -8.28 -5.26 -5.48
C ALA A 81 -6.76 -5.26 -5.67
N MET A 82 -6.29 -4.69 -6.77
CA MET A 82 -4.89 -4.60 -7.13
C MET A 82 -4.50 -3.15 -7.33
N VAL A 83 -3.39 -2.75 -6.74
CA VAL A 83 -2.75 -1.46 -6.98
C VAL A 83 -1.46 -1.71 -7.73
N LEU A 84 -1.36 -1.15 -8.94
CA LEU A 84 -0.19 -1.20 -9.79
C LEU A 84 0.37 0.20 -9.95
N ALA A 85 1.62 0.42 -9.56
CA ALA A 85 2.27 1.70 -9.75
C ALA A 85 3.49 1.61 -10.69
N VAL A 86 3.56 2.58 -11.60
CA VAL A 86 4.59 2.65 -12.65
C VAL A 86 5.25 4.01 -12.59
N PRO A 87 6.56 4.08 -12.28
CA PRO A 87 7.33 5.31 -12.41
C PRO A 87 7.45 5.72 -13.89
N MET A 88 7.03 6.94 -14.21
CA MET A 88 7.12 7.55 -15.53
C MET A 88 7.86 8.89 -15.41
N GLY A 89 9.19 8.84 -15.31
CA GLY A 89 10.02 10.00 -15.05
C GLY A 89 9.74 10.58 -13.65
N PRO A 90 9.35 11.86 -13.51
CA PRO A 90 9.07 12.46 -12.21
C PRO A 90 7.67 12.11 -11.66
N ILE A 91 6.85 11.38 -12.42
CA ILE A 91 5.47 11.05 -12.05
C ILE A 91 5.39 9.57 -11.66
N LEU A 92 4.69 9.27 -10.57
CA LEU A 92 4.28 7.90 -10.24
C LEU A 92 2.81 7.72 -10.64
N VAL A 93 2.56 6.87 -11.64
CA VAL A 93 1.18 6.54 -12.06
C VAL A 93 0.68 5.38 -11.23
N ILE A 94 -0.38 5.57 -10.46
CA ILE A 94 -0.99 4.54 -9.62
C ILE A 94 -2.33 4.13 -10.24
N ASN A 95 -2.44 2.86 -10.62
CA ASN A 95 -3.63 2.26 -11.18
C ASN A 95 -4.28 1.35 -10.14
N GLY A 96 -5.55 1.61 -9.81
CA GLY A 96 -6.38 0.70 -9.03
C GLY A 96 -7.24 -0.16 -9.95
N GLN A 97 -7.19 -1.48 -9.79
CA GLN A 97 -8.07 -2.42 -10.46
C GLN A 97 -8.81 -3.23 -9.39
N SER A 98 -10.14 -3.19 -9.41
CA SER A 98 -10.97 -4.08 -8.61
C SER A 98 -11.70 -5.05 -9.52
N HIS A 99 -11.56 -6.34 -9.26
CA HIS A 99 -12.42 -7.36 -9.85
C HIS A 99 -13.72 -7.45 -9.03
N CYS A 100 -14.50 -6.38 -9.00
CA CYS A 100 -15.90 -6.49 -8.60
C CYS A 100 -16.67 -6.92 -9.85
N PHE A 101 -16.98 -8.21 -9.98
CA PHE A 101 -17.99 -8.66 -10.94
C PHE A 101 -19.35 -8.19 -10.43
N SER A 102 -19.95 -7.24 -11.13
CA SER A 102 -21.37 -6.86 -11.00
C SER A 102 -22.08 -7.14 -12.31
#